data_AF-A0A3D4NNQ4-F1
#
_entry.id   AF-A0A3D4NNQ4-F1
#
_cell.length_a   1.000
_cell.length_b   1.000
_cell.length_c   1.000
_cell.angle_alpha   90.00
_cell.angle_beta   90.00
_cell.angle_gamma   90.00
#
_symmetry.space_group_name_H-M   'P 1'
#
loop_
_entity.id
_entity.type
_entity.pdbx_description
1 polymer ?
#
loop_
_entity_poly.entity_id
_entity_poly.type
_entity_poly.pdbx_seq_one_letter_code
_entity_poly.pdbx_strand_id
1 'polypeptide(L)' 'MSHRIVRSLFESRLKAWADARTTPLRIAYQNVSFTPATGETYLRAFTLPGTTA' A
#
# COMPACT_ATOMS: atom_id res chain seq x y z
N MET A 1 -0.23 -14.76 14.56
CA MET A 1 0.88 -14.60 13.59
C MET A 1 0.45 -14.72 12.11
N SER A 2 -0.85 -14.61 11.76
CA SER A 2 -1.35 -14.80 10.38
C SER A 2 -1.58 -13.48 9.60
N HIS A 3 -2.15 -12.46 10.23
CA HIS A 3 -2.49 -11.19 9.53
C HIS A 3 -1.29 -10.37 9.04
N ARG A 4 -0.19 -10.34 9.81
CA ARG A 4 1.02 -9.57 9.44
C ARG A 4 1.70 -10.13 8.19
N ILE A 5 1.77 -11.46 8.07
CA ILE A 5 2.38 -12.14 6.92
C ILE A 5 1.54 -11.87 5.66
N VAL A 6 0.23 -12.08 5.75
CA VAL A 6 -0.70 -11.80 4.63
C VAL A 6 -0.59 -10.35 4.18
N ARG A 7 -0.57 -9.39 5.12
CA ARG A 7 -0.38 -7.97 4.82
C ARG A 7 0.95 -7.71 4.10
N SER A 8 2.05 -8.26 4.61
CA SER A 8 3.37 -8.07 3.98
C SER A 8 3.44 -8.61 2.54
N LEU A 9 2.71 -9.70 2.24
CA LEU A 9 2.66 -10.26 0.89
C LEU A 9 1.92 -9.33 -0.08
N PHE A 10 0.79 -8.75 0.35
CA PHE A 10 0.05 -7.78 -0.45
C PHE A 10 0.86 -6.50 -0.69
N GLU A 11 1.48 -5.95 0.36
CA GLU A 11 2.29 -4.73 0.26
C GLU A 11 3.50 -4.96 -0.67
N SER A 12 4.15 -6.12 -0.59
CA SER A 12 5.29 -6.46 -1.47
C SER A 12 4.89 -6.52 -2.94
N ARG A 13 3.76 -7.18 -3.26
CA ARG A 13 3.27 -7.28 -4.64
C ARG A 13 2.78 -5.94 -5.18
N LEU A 14 2.07 -5.17 -4.35
CA LEU A 14 1.57 -3.84 -4.74
C LEU A 14 2.73 -2.88 -5.00
N LYS A 15 3.76 -2.91 -4.15
CA LYS A 15 4.99 -2.13 -4.36
C LYS A 15 5.69 -2.50 -5.66
N ALA A 16 5.90 -3.81 -5.91
CA ALA A 16 6.54 -4.26 -7.14
C ALA A 16 5.78 -3.81 -8.39
N TRP A 17 4.45 -3.85 -8.36
CA TRP A 17 3.62 -3.34 -9.46
C TRP A 17 3.73 -1.82 -9.63
N ALA A 18 3.68 -1.05 -8.53
CA ALA A 18 3.75 0.40 -8.60
C ALA A 18 5.11 0.90 -9.08
N ASP A 19 6.20 0.21 -8.72
CA ASP A 19 7.56 0.50 -9.18
C ASP A 19 7.74 0.13 -10.67
N ALA A 20 7.02 -0.89 -11.18
CA ALA A 20 7.10 -1.34 -12.57
C ALA A 20 6.28 -0.50 -13.56
N ARG A 21 5.54 0.51 -13.11
CA ARG A 21 4.76 1.40 -13.97
C ARG A 21 5.65 2.40 -14.70
N THR A 22 5.19 2.84 -15.88
CA THR A 22 5.84 3.89 -16.68
C THR A 22 6.05 5.19 -15.90
N THR A 23 5.13 5.49 -14.98
CA THR A 23 5.31 6.53 -13.96
C THR A 23 5.25 5.85 -12.61
N PRO A 24 6.37 5.76 -11.87
CA PRO A 24 6.39 5.12 -10.56
C PRO A 24 5.46 5.86 -9.62
N LEU A 25 4.58 5.11 -8.95
CA LEU A 25 3.63 5.68 -8.00
C LEU A 25 4.06 5.42 -6.57
N ARG A 26 4.01 6.47 -5.76
CA ARG A 26 4.18 6.34 -4.32
C ARG A 26 2.88 5.82 -3.70
N ILE A 27 3.02 4.83 -2.81
CA ILE A 27 1.89 4.19 -2.12
C ILE A 27 1.87 4.65 -0.67
N ALA A 28 0.72 5.17 -0.23
CA ALA A 28 0.42 5.45 1.15
C ALA A 28 -0.25 4.23 1.80
N TYR A 29 0.48 3.55 2.69
CA TYR A 29 -0.03 2.39 3.43
C TYR A 29 -0.75 2.78 4.73
N GLN A 30 -1.64 1.92 5.19
CA GLN A 30 -2.32 2.08 6.48
C GLN A 30 -1.31 2.21 7.63
N ASN A 31 -1.51 3.18 8.52
CA ASN A 31 -0.64 3.48 9.67
C ASN A 31 0.81 3.88 9.31
N VAL A 32 1.06 4.32 8.08
CA VAL A 32 2.33 4.90 7.67
C VAL A 32 2.12 6.40 7.41
N SER A 33 2.97 7.24 8.00
CA SER A 33 2.97 8.66 7.70
C SER A 33 3.34 8.87 6.23
N PHE A 34 2.42 9.47 5.48
CA PHE A 34 2.60 9.76 4.06
C PHE A 34 2.18 11.20 3.77
N THR A 35 3.15 12.01 3.33
CA THR A 35 2.92 13.39 2.90
C THR A 35 3.05 13.43 1.38
N PRO A 36 1.94 13.61 0.63
CA PRO A 36 2.00 13.80 -0.82
C PRO A 36 2.61 15.17 -1.15
N ALA A 37 3.38 15.25 -2.23
CA ALA A 37 3.79 16.52 -2.80
C ALA A 37 2.61 17.17 -3.56
N THR A 38 2.64 18.50 -3.67
CA THR A 38 1.61 19.26 -4.38
C THR A 38 1.55 18.83 -5.86
N GLY A 39 0.39 18.32 -6.29
CA GLY A 39 0.18 17.81 -7.66
C GLY A 39 0.68 16.38 -7.88
N GLU A 40 1.16 15.68 -6.85
CA GLU A 40 1.62 14.30 -6.96
C GLU A 40 0.43 13.33 -7.09
N THR A 41 0.46 12.48 -8.11
CA THR A 41 -0.46 11.34 -8.20
C THR A 41 0.09 10.20 -7.35
N TYR A 42 -0.65 9.82 -6.31
CA TYR A 42 -0.27 8.76 -5.38
C TYR A 42 -1.43 7.77 -5.17
N LEU A 43 -1.11 6.58 -4.67
CA LEU A 43 -2.09 5.53 -4.40
C LEU A 43 -2.26 5.37 -2.88
N ARG A 44 -3.50 5.32 -2.38
CA ARG A 44 -3.80 4.99 -0.98
C ARG A 44 -4.29 3.56 -0.88
N ALA A 45 -3.58 2.74 -0.10
CA ALA A 45 -3.91 1.33 0.07
C ALA A 45 -4.27 1.03 1.53
N PHE A 46 -5.48 0.51 1.74
CA PHE A 46 -5.97 0.09 3.05
C PHE A 46 -6.34 -1.39 3.03
N THR A 47 -5.74 -2.16 3.93
CA THR A 47 -6.08 -3.58 4.09
C THR A 47 -7.22 -3.69 5.09
N LEU A 48 -8.39 -4.14 4.64
CA LEU A 48 -9.55 -4.40 5.49
C LEU A 48 -9.60 -5.88 5.83
N PRO A 49 -9.19 -6.30 7.05
CA PRO A 49 -9.27 -7.70 7.45
C PRO A 49 -10.75 -8.09 7.62
N GLY A 50 -11.09 -9.34 7.27
CA GLY A 50 -12.40 -9.93 7.54
C GLY A 50 -12.54 -10.23 9.03
N THR A 51 -12.83 -9.22 9.84
CA THR A 51 -13.15 -9.42 11.25
C THR A 51 -14.61 -9.86 11.35
N THR A 52 -14.84 -11.11 11.73
CA THR A 52 -16.17 -11.56 12.16
C THR A 52 -16.35 -11.11 13.61
N ALA A 53 -17.31 -10.22 13.84
CA ALA A 53 -17.72 -9.76 15.18
C ALA A 53 -18.33 -10.89 16.02
#